data_AF-A0A534UAN0-F1
#
_entry.id   AF-A0A534UAN0-F1
#
_cell.length_a   1.000
_cell.length_b   1.000
_cell.length_c   1.000
_cell.angle_alpha   90.00
_cell.angle_beta   90.00
_cell.angle_gamma   90.00
#
_symmetry.space_group_name_H-M   'P 1'
#
loop_
_entity.id
_entity.type
_entity.pdbx_description
1 polymer ?
#
loop_
_entity_poly.entity_id
_entity_poly.type
_entity_poly.pdbx_seq_one_letter_code
_entity_poly.pdbx_strand_id
1 'polypeptide(L)'
;MTVEAIFEQIRALSARVRSAHVRALLFGFLDDPALAPAFMRAPAAKSIHHAHAGGLCEHTLSVMQLGWRICDHYPQLDRDLVTAGCLLHDFGKARELSPEPGF
;
A
#
# COMPACT_ATOMS: atom_id res chain seq x y z
N MET A 1 14.67 5.97 -1.40
CA MET A 1 14.39 4.89 -2.38
C MET A 1 13.53 5.48 -3.48
N THR A 2 13.58 4.95 -4.71
CA THR A 2 12.63 5.35 -5.75
C THR A 2 11.24 4.77 -5.46
N VAL A 3 10.19 5.35 -6.05
CA VAL A 3 8.81 4.84 -5.88
C VAL A 3 8.68 3.41 -6.41
N GLU A 4 9.39 3.07 -7.49
CA GLU A 4 9.44 1.73 -8.06
C GLU A 4 10.03 0.74 -7.05
N ALA A 5 11.13 1.11 -6.39
CA ALA A 5 11.75 0.28 -5.35
C ALA A 5 10.82 0.09 -4.13
N ILE A 6 10.05 1.12 -3.78
CA ILE A 6 9.04 1.04 -2.71
C ILE A 6 7.90 0.12 -3.10
N PHE A 7 7.41 0.26 -4.33
CA PHE A 7 6.35 -0.58 -4.86
C PHE A 7 6.77 -2.06 -4.90
N GLU A 8 8.01 -2.35 -5.31
CA GLU A 8 8.55 -3.71 -5.25
C GLU A 8 8.62 -4.26 -3.82
N GLN A 9 8.93 -3.43 -2.82
CA GLN A 9 8.87 -3.88 -1.42
C GLN A 9 7.45 -4.18 -0.95
N ILE A 10 6.45 -3.38 -1.37
CA ILE A 10 5.04 -3.66 -1.11
C ILE A 10 4.66 -5.01 -1.72
N ARG A 11 5.00 -5.23 -3.01
CA ARG A 11 4.75 -6.50 -3.70
C ARG A 11 5.43 -7.67 -3.00
N ALA A 12 6.67 -7.51 -2.55
CA ALA A 12 7.41 -8.54 -1.81
C ALA A 12 6.74 -8.90 -0.48
N LEU A 13 6.22 -7.92 0.28
CA LEU A 13 5.44 -8.19 1.49
C LEU A 13 4.11 -8.89 1.17
N SER A 14 3.38 -8.43 0.16
CA SER A 14 2.13 -9.06 -0.30
C SER A 14 2.33 -10.49 -0.81
N ALA A 15 3.47 -10.81 -1.41
CA ALA A 15 3.81 -12.17 -1.85
C ALA A 15 3.95 -13.17 -0.68
N ARG A 16 4.29 -12.69 0.52
CA ARG A 16 4.43 -13.52 1.73
C ARG A 16 3.10 -13.88 2.39
N VAL A 17 1.98 -13.31 1.92
CA VAL A 17 0.62 -13.71 2.33
C VAL A 17 0.39 -15.18 1.96
N ARG A 18 -0.03 -15.98 2.94
CA ARG A 18 -0.16 -17.44 2.79
C ARG A 18 -1.50 -17.84 2.15
N SER A 19 -2.58 -17.16 2.54
CA SER A 19 -3.91 -17.36 1.98
C SER A 19 -3.93 -16.98 0.50
N ALA A 20 -4.22 -17.96 -0.35
CA ALA A 20 -4.29 -17.76 -1.80
C ALA A 20 -5.35 -16.72 -2.18
N HIS A 21 -6.48 -16.67 -1.48
CA HIS A 21 -7.56 -15.72 -1.75
C HIS A 21 -7.18 -14.29 -1.36
N VAL A 22 -6.57 -14.10 -0.18
CA VAL A 22 -6.11 -12.78 0.26
C VAL A 22 -5.01 -12.29 -0.69
N ARG A 23 -4.05 -13.15 -1.03
CA ARG A 23 -3.00 -12.79 -1.98
C ARG A 23 -3.56 -12.41 -3.35
N ALA A 24 -4.50 -13.19 -3.89
CA ALA A 24 -5.17 -12.86 -5.14
C ALA A 24 -5.90 -11.51 -5.09
N LEU A 25 -6.56 -11.19 -3.96
CA LEU A 25 -7.14 -9.87 -3.74
C LEU A 25 -6.08 -8.76 -3.82
N LEU A 26 -4.98 -8.88 -3.06
CA LEU A 26 -3.94 -7.84 -3.04
C LEU A 26 -3.31 -7.64 -4.42
N PHE A 27 -2.96 -8.71 -5.12
CA PHE A 27 -2.42 -8.62 -6.47
C PHE A 27 -3.46 -8.14 -7.49
N GLY A 28 -4.76 -8.37 -7.27
CA GLY A 28 -5.81 -7.74 -8.06
C GLY A 28 -5.76 -6.21 -8.05
N PHE A 29 -5.36 -5.58 -6.93
CA PHE A 29 -5.15 -4.13 -6.87
C PHE A 29 -3.77 -3.70 -7.39
N LEU A 30 -2.73 -4.49 -7.08
CA LEU A 30 -1.34 -4.18 -7.44
C LEU A 30 -1.00 -4.46 -8.92
N ASP A 31 -1.79 -5.28 -9.61
CA ASP A 31 -1.62 -5.62 -11.03
C ASP A 31 -2.66 -4.95 -11.92
N ASP A 32 -3.65 -4.26 -11.34
CA ASP A 32 -4.63 -3.52 -12.12
C ASP A 32 -3.95 -2.37 -12.87
N PRO A 33 -4.11 -2.30 -14.22
CA PRO A 33 -3.35 -1.40 -15.07
C PRO A 33 -3.71 0.07 -14.89
N ALA A 34 -4.86 0.38 -14.26
CA ALA A 34 -5.26 1.74 -13.94
C ALA A 34 -4.89 2.09 -12.49
N LEU A 35 -5.10 1.17 -11.55
CA LEU A 35 -4.91 1.40 -10.12
C LEU A 35 -3.44 1.44 -9.72
N ALA A 36 -2.62 0.50 -10.18
CA ALA A 36 -1.23 0.44 -9.74
C ALA A 36 -0.43 1.70 -10.14
N PRO A 37 -0.53 2.21 -11.38
CA PRO A 37 0.15 3.46 -11.73
C PRO A 37 -0.40 4.67 -10.97
N ALA A 38 -1.70 4.69 -10.67
CA ALA A 38 -2.31 5.78 -9.91
C ALA A 38 -1.84 5.76 -8.45
N PHE A 39 -1.79 4.60 -7.82
CA PHE A 39 -1.26 4.39 -6.47
C PHE A 39 0.20 4.83 -6.35
N MET A 40 1.04 4.50 -7.34
CA MET A 40 2.44 4.93 -7.38
C MET A 40 2.63 6.45 -7.56
N ARG A 41 1.63 7.18 -8.07
CA ARG A 41 1.73 8.63 -8.25
C ARG A 41 0.99 9.44 -7.19
N ALA A 42 -0.02 8.87 -6.54
CA ALA A 42 -0.87 9.60 -5.63
C ALA A 42 -0.12 10.11 -4.38
N PRO A 43 -0.44 11.33 -3.90
CA PRO A 43 0.00 11.76 -2.58
C PRO A 43 -0.79 11.03 -1.48
N ALA A 44 -0.20 10.89 -0.29
CA ALA A 44 -0.89 10.26 0.83
C ALA A 44 -1.97 11.15 1.46
N ALA A 45 -1.86 12.47 1.24
CA ALA A 45 -2.71 13.50 1.84
C ALA A 45 -2.73 14.77 0.99
N LYS A 46 -3.69 15.67 1.27
CA LYS A 46 -3.84 16.94 0.56
C LYS A 46 -2.85 18.03 0.99
N SER A 47 -2.39 18.02 2.24
CA SER A 47 -1.57 19.13 2.77
C SER A 47 -0.56 18.76 3.87
N ILE A 48 -0.66 17.61 4.53
CA ILE A 48 0.20 17.23 5.66
C ILE A 48 0.61 15.75 5.57
N HIS A 49 1.90 15.45 5.80
CA HIS A 49 2.56 14.12 5.75
C HIS A 49 2.42 13.38 4.41
N HIS A 50 3.56 13.22 3.70
CA HIS A 50 3.63 12.57 2.38
C HIS A 50 2.67 13.17 1.32
N ALA A 51 2.41 14.48 1.40
CA ALA A 51 1.60 15.23 0.43
C ALA A 51 2.41 15.58 -0.84
N HIS A 52 3.08 14.60 -1.43
CA HIS A 52 3.85 14.70 -2.67
C HIS A 52 3.61 13.46 -3.53
N ALA A 53 3.93 13.53 -4.83
CA ALA A 53 3.79 12.38 -5.72
C ALA A 53 4.52 11.14 -5.17
N GLY A 54 3.84 9.99 -5.20
CA GLY A 54 4.34 8.73 -4.64
C GLY A 54 4.29 8.61 -3.11
N GLY A 55 3.83 9.65 -2.41
CA GLY A 55 3.72 9.65 -0.96
C GLY A 55 2.77 8.59 -0.41
N LEU A 56 1.72 8.22 -1.17
CA LEU A 56 0.80 7.15 -0.77
C LEU A 56 1.51 5.78 -0.70
N CYS A 57 2.37 5.47 -1.68
CA CYS A 57 3.21 4.27 -1.66
C CYS A 57 4.13 4.23 -0.44
N GLU A 58 4.81 5.33 -0.13
CA GLU A 58 5.69 5.46 1.04
C GLU A 58 4.96 5.22 2.36
N HIS A 59 3.80 5.86 2.51
CA HIS A 59 2.94 5.72 3.69
C HIS A 59 2.48 4.28 3.86
N THR A 60 1.94 3.68 2.80
CA THR A 60 1.44 2.31 2.83
C THR A 60 2.56 1.31 3.16
N LEU A 61 3.76 1.44 2.56
CA LEU A 61 4.89 0.57 2.91
C LEU A 61 5.26 0.70 4.40
N SER A 62 5.29 1.92 4.93
CA SER A 62 5.59 2.19 6.33
C SER A 62 4.55 1.52 7.26
N VAL A 63 3.26 1.62 6.92
CA VAL A 63 2.16 0.98 7.65
C VAL A 63 2.26 -0.56 7.57
N MET A 64 2.56 -1.12 6.41
CA MET A 64 2.75 -2.58 6.25
C MET A 64 3.92 -3.08 7.10
N GLN A 65 5.07 -2.40 7.08
CA GLN A 65 6.23 -2.78 7.89
C GLN A 65 5.93 -2.68 9.40
N LEU A 66 5.14 -1.67 9.82
CA LEU A 66 4.68 -1.57 11.20
C LEU A 66 3.75 -2.73 11.56
N GLY A 67 2.75 -3.04 10.72
CA GLY A 67 1.83 -4.15 10.93
C GLY A 67 2.55 -5.50 11.05
N TRP A 68 3.62 -5.70 10.27
CA TRP A 68 4.47 -6.87 10.37
C TRP A 68 5.19 -6.99 11.72
N ARG A 69 5.78 -5.90 12.22
CA ARG A 69 6.40 -5.87 13.56
C ARG A 69 5.37 -6.13 14.67
N ILE A 70 4.15 -5.61 14.52
CA ILE A 70 3.05 -5.88 15.45
C ILE A 70 2.70 -7.38 15.44
N CYS A 71 2.66 -8.03 14.28
CA CYS A 71 2.42 -9.47 14.18
C CYS A 71 3.58 -10.32 14.73
N ASP A 72 4.81 -9.81 14.74
CA ASP A 72 5.94 -10.47 15.40
C ASP A 72 5.80 -10.39 16.94
N HIS A 73 5.26 -9.28 17.45
CA HIS A 73 5.03 -9.10 18.89
C HIS A 73 3.78 -9.84 19.40
N TYR A 74 2.73 -9.93 18.59
CA TYR A 74 1.48 -10.63 18.92
C TYR A 74 1.21 -11.79 17.94
N PRO A 75 1.74 -13.00 18.22
CA PRO A 75 1.65 -14.14 17.31
C PRO A 75 0.23 -14.65 17.05
N GLN A 76 -0.75 -14.27 17.88
CA GLN A 76 -2.16 -14.60 17.71
C GLN A 76 -2.85 -13.80 16.59
N LEU A 77 -2.21 -12.75 16.07
CA LEU A 77 -2.76 -11.96 14.96
C LEU A 77 -2.62 -12.71 13.63
N ASP A 78 -3.66 -12.62 12.80
CA ASP A 78 -3.59 -13.11 11.43
C ASP A 78 -2.79 -12.14 10.55
N ARG A 79 -1.52 -12.49 10.30
CA ARG A 79 -0.61 -11.68 9.49
C ARG A 79 -1.08 -11.46 8.06
N ASP A 80 -1.85 -12.39 7.48
CA ASP A 80 -2.37 -12.25 6.12
C ASP A 80 -3.43 -11.14 6.09
N LEU A 81 -4.36 -11.15 7.05
CA LEU A 81 -5.40 -10.12 7.18
C LEU A 81 -4.82 -8.77 7.59
N VAL A 82 -3.83 -8.74 8.49
CA VAL A 82 -3.12 -7.49 8.84
C VAL A 82 -2.43 -6.91 7.61
N THR A 83 -1.74 -7.73 6.82
CA THR A 83 -1.10 -7.27 5.58
C THR A 83 -2.12 -6.70 4.60
N ALA A 84 -3.27 -7.36 4.44
CA ALA A 84 -4.34 -6.88 3.59
C ALA A 84 -4.92 -5.55 4.07
N GLY A 85 -5.23 -5.44 5.37
CA GLY A 85 -5.70 -4.21 5.97
C GLY A 85 -4.72 -3.06 5.79
N CYS A 86 -3.43 -3.29 6.07
CA CYS A 86 -2.39 -2.29 5.89
C CYS A 86 -2.27 -1.81 4.43
N LEU A 87 -2.31 -2.71 3.45
CA LEU A 87 -2.23 -2.33 2.03
C LEU A 87 -3.48 -1.55 1.58
N LEU A 88 -4.66 -2.02 1.98
CA LEU A 88 -5.92 -1.53 1.41
C LEU A 88 -6.54 -0.35 2.16
N HIS A 89 -6.11 -0.03 3.39
CA HIS A 89 -6.78 0.96 4.25
C HIS A 89 -7.00 2.33 3.60
N ASP A 90 -6.02 2.79 2.81
CA ASP A 90 -6.01 4.10 2.16
C ASP A 90 -5.94 4.00 0.63
N PHE A 91 -6.10 2.80 0.07
CA PHE A 91 -5.87 2.57 -1.37
C PHE A 91 -6.84 3.36 -2.26
N GLY A 92 -8.03 3.70 -1.75
CA GLY A 92 -9.00 4.57 -2.44
C GLY A 92 -8.44 5.94 -2.84
N LYS A 93 -7.44 6.46 -2.09
CA LYS A 93 -6.75 7.72 -2.41
C LYS A 93 -6.06 7.70 -3.76
N ALA A 94 -5.70 6.52 -4.28
CA ALA A 94 -5.17 6.37 -5.63
C ALA A 94 -6.11 6.90 -6.72
N ARG A 95 -7.42 6.92 -6.48
CA ARG A 95 -8.42 7.49 -7.40
C ARG A 95 -8.87 8.89 -7.00
N GLU A 96 -8.89 9.19 -5.71
CA GLU A 96 -9.42 10.47 -5.19
C GLU A 96 -8.42 11.61 -5.27
N LEU A 97 -7.12 11.31 -5.18
CA LEU A 97 -6.06 12.31 -5.15
C LEU A 97 -5.21 12.21 -6.41
N SER A 98 -5.36 13.18 -7.30
CA SER A 98 -4.45 13.39 -8.42
C SER A 98 -3.35 14.38 -8.04
N PRO A 99 -2.11 14.21 -8.55
CA PRO A 99 -1.02 15.16 -8.32
C PRO A 99 -1.23 16.50 -9.06
N GLU A 100 -2.22 16.60 -9.95
CA GLU A 100 -2.59 17.87 -10.58
C GLU A 100 -3.41 18.74 -9.61
N PRO A 101 -3.13 20.06 -9.52
CA PRO A 101 -3.97 20.96 -8.75
C PRO A 101 -5.41 20.88 -9.28
N GLY A 102 -6.38 20.64 -8.41
CA GLY A 102 -7.76 20.97 -8.73
C GLY A 102 -7.83 22.47 -9.07
N PHE A 103 -8.47 22.80 -10.20
CA PHE A 103 -8.67 24.16 -10.70
C PHE A 103 -9.04 25.16 -9.61
#